data_AF-A0A838UMC2-F1
#
_entry.id   AF-A0A838UMC2-F1
#
_cell.length_a   1.000
_cell.length_b   1.000
_cell.length_c   1.000
_cell.angle_alpha   90.00
_cell.angle_beta   90.00
_cell.angle_gamma   90.00
#
_symmetry.space_group_name_H-M   'P 1'
#
loop_
_entity.id
_entity.type
_entity.pdbx_description
1 polymer ?
#
loop_
_entity_poly.entity_id
_entity_poly.type
_entity_poly.pdbx_seq_one_letter_code
_entity_poly.pdbx_strand_id
1 'polypeptide(L)'
;MDIGNGVLLGSDAIARRISAFDAASGRVLWERAGVFVSYKAFGNDAFVLNTPAPASLTAPQVASTLSALDLRTGAVHWQRDFNDTTQPSPTQLLFNGGLVIGVSSFQTTSLYAYRPSDGKQLWHFTANEAFIRLLPDPS
;
A
#
# COMPACT_ATOMS: atom_id res chain seq x y z
N MET A 1 -2.03 -9.76 8.26
CA MET A 1 -0.83 -10.61 8.14
C MET A 1 -0.78 -11.13 6.71
N ASP A 2 0.39 -11.10 6.08
CA ASP A 2 0.63 -11.58 4.72
C ASP A 2 1.91 -12.43 4.69
N ILE A 3 2.10 -13.26 3.67
CA ILE A 3 3.26 -14.15 3.58
C ILE A 3 3.86 -14.15 2.16
N GLY A 4 5.18 -14.07 2.06
CA GLY A 4 5.90 -14.16 0.79
C GLY A 4 7.29 -14.76 1.01
N ASN A 5 7.68 -15.75 0.18
CA ASN A 5 9.02 -16.33 0.16
C ASN A 5 9.62 -16.68 1.54
N GLY A 6 8.80 -17.24 2.44
CA GLY A 6 9.22 -17.63 3.78
C GLY A 6 9.33 -16.49 4.79
N VAL A 7 8.76 -15.31 4.48
CA VAL A 7 8.66 -14.17 5.38
C VAL A 7 7.20 -13.87 5.68
N LEU A 8 6.87 -13.70 6.94
CA LEU A 8 5.58 -13.20 7.42
C LEU A 8 5.65 -11.69 7.60
N LEU A 9 4.69 -10.96 7.03
CA LEU A 9 4.53 -9.53 7.18
C LEU A 9 3.32 -9.25 8.07
N GLY A 10 3.54 -8.53 9.18
CA GLY A 10 2.52 -8.21 10.17
C GLY A 10 2.53 -6.74 10.54
N SER A 11 1.36 -6.22 10.92
CA SER A 11 1.21 -4.85 11.40
C SER A 11 0.68 -4.84 12.83
N ASP A 12 1.23 -3.95 13.64
CA ASP A 12 0.66 -3.56 14.91
C ASP A 12 0.08 -2.14 14.77
N ALA A 13 -1.25 -2.04 14.77
CA ALA A 13 -1.94 -0.78 14.61
C ALA A 13 -1.80 0.13 15.84
N ILE A 14 -1.64 -0.44 17.04
CA ILE A 14 -1.50 0.31 18.29
C ILE A 14 -0.08 0.86 18.39
N ALA A 15 0.91 0.02 18.16
CA ALA A 15 2.32 0.42 18.14
C ALA A 15 2.71 1.19 16.86
N ARG A 16 1.79 1.30 15.88
CA ARG A 16 2.00 1.97 14.58
C ARG A 16 3.26 1.45 13.91
N ARG A 17 3.30 0.13 13.70
CA ARG A 17 4.48 -0.57 13.22
C ARG A 17 4.11 -1.64 12.22
N ILE A 18 4.99 -1.89 11.27
CA ILE A 18 4.99 -3.08 10.43
C ILE A 18 6.30 -3.83 10.64
N SER A 19 6.20 -5.14 10.78
CA SER A 19 7.32 -6.03 11.10
C SER A 19 7.31 -7.20 10.14
N ALA A 20 8.50 -7.60 9.68
CA ALA A 20 8.70 -8.85 8.96
C ALA A 20 9.34 -9.88 9.87
N PHE A 21 8.91 -11.11 9.74
CA PHE A 21 9.38 -12.25 10.53
C PHE A 21 9.79 -13.37 9.60
N ASP A 22 10.87 -14.07 9.95
CA ASP A 22 11.18 -15.34 9.33
C ASP A 22 10.07 -16.34 9.67
N ALA A 23 9.41 -16.91 8.66
CA ALA A 23 8.21 -17.73 8.86
C ALA A 23 8.51 -19.05 9.57
N ALA A 24 9.75 -19.55 9.48
CA ALA A 24 10.14 -20.81 10.08
C ALA A 24 10.47 -20.67 11.57
N SER A 25 11.13 -19.58 11.95
CA SER A 25 11.62 -19.36 13.32
C SER A 25 10.80 -18.34 14.12
N GLY A 26 9.96 -17.54 13.47
CA GLY A 26 9.28 -16.40 14.10
C GLY A 26 10.20 -15.23 14.46
N ARG A 27 11.49 -15.30 14.08
CA ARG A 27 12.45 -14.24 14.37
C ARG A 27 12.13 -12.98 13.57
N VAL A 28 12.13 -11.83 14.24
CA VAL A 28 12.01 -10.52 13.58
C VAL A 28 13.19 -10.31 12.62
N LEU A 29 12.90 -10.04 11.36
CA LEU A 29 13.89 -9.67 10.34
C LEU A 29 14.12 -8.16 10.32
N TRP A 30 13.03 -7.40 10.32
CA TRP A 30 13.07 -5.94 10.36
C TRP A 30 11.74 -5.38 10.86
N GLU A 31 11.77 -4.12 11.31
CA GLU A 31 10.58 -3.39 11.73
C GLU A 31 10.65 -1.93 11.25
N ARG A 32 9.49 -1.35 10.97
CA ARG A 32 9.34 0.05 10.58
C ARG A 32 8.18 0.69 11.32
N ALA A 33 8.43 1.81 11.98
CA ALA A 33 7.39 2.64 12.58
C ALA A 33 6.69 3.50 11.49
N GLY A 34 5.38 3.72 11.64
CA GLY A 34 4.57 4.47 10.68
C GLY A 34 3.08 4.17 10.81
N VAL A 35 2.25 4.99 10.16
CA VAL A 35 0.80 4.76 10.11
C VAL A 35 0.50 4.07 8.79
N PHE A 36 0.45 2.75 8.84
CA PHE A 36 0.26 1.95 7.65
C PHE A 36 -1.23 1.77 7.39
N VAL A 37 -1.67 2.19 6.20
CA VAL A 37 -3.06 2.05 5.78
C VAL A 37 -3.28 0.67 5.16
N SER A 38 -2.29 0.18 4.41
CA SER A 38 -2.37 -1.12 3.75
C SER A 38 -0.96 -1.66 3.46
N TYR A 39 -0.81 -2.97 3.45
CA TYR A 39 0.45 -3.64 3.11
C TYR A 39 0.18 -5.00 2.49
N LYS A 40 1.10 -5.44 1.61
CA LYS A 40 1.05 -6.76 0.97
C LYS A 40 2.45 -7.28 0.67
N ALA A 41 2.63 -8.59 0.77
CA ALA A 41 3.82 -9.30 0.32
C ALA A 41 3.57 -9.87 -1.08
N PHE A 42 4.51 -9.68 -2.01
CA PHE A 42 4.46 -10.30 -3.33
C PHE A 42 5.87 -10.55 -3.85
N GLY A 43 6.18 -11.81 -4.16
CA GLY A 43 7.53 -12.22 -4.51
C GLY A 43 8.52 -11.89 -3.38
N ASN A 44 9.59 -11.18 -3.71
CA ASN A 44 10.61 -10.75 -2.76
C ASN A 44 10.33 -9.38 -2.14
N ASP A 45 9.18 -8.77 -2.41
CA ASP A 45 8.89 -7.41 -2.01
C ASP A 45 7.71 -7.32 -1.03
N ALA A 46 7.85 -6.44 -0.04
CA ALA A 46 6.76 -5.89 0.74
C ALA A 46 6.33 -4.54 0.15
N PHE A 47 5.08 -4.44 -0.26
CA PHE A 47 4.48 -3.18 -0.68
C PHE A 47 3.72 -2.58 0.47
N VAL A 48 4.09 -1.36 0.85
CA VAL A 48 3.59 -0.70 2.05
C VAL A 48 3.03 0.67 1.67
N LEU A 49 1.77 0.89 2.02
CA LEU A 49 1.10 2.17 1.91
C LEU A 49 1.05 2.83 3.28
N ASN A 50 1.81 3.90 3.44
CA ASN A 50 1.95 4.66 4.67
C ASN A 50 1.33 6.05 4.52
N THR A 51 0.52 6.47 5.47
CA THR A 51 0.13 7.88 5.63
C THR A 51 0.90 8.43 6.82
N PRO A 52 1.84 9.35 6.65
CA PRO A 52 2.54 9.93 7.80
C PRO A 52 1.52 10.50 8.80
N ALA A 53 1.73 10.26 10.09
CA ALA A 53 0.91 10.92 11.10
C ALA A 53 1.10 12.44 10.94
N PRO A 54 0.02 13.23 10.98
CA PRO A 54 0.16 14.68 10.92
C PRO A 54 1.01 15.15 12.12
N ALA A 55 1.90 16.11 11.90
CA ALA A 55 2.77 16.63 12.95
C ALA A 55 2.00 17.32 14.10
N SER A 56 0.76 17.75 13.84
CA SER A 56 -0.19 18.34 14.78
C SER A 56 -1.62 18.14 14.24
N LEU A 57 -2.64 18.21 15.10
CA LEU A 57 -4.06 18.23 14.68
C LEU A 57 -4.40 19.41 13.76
N THR A 58 -3.56 20.44 13.75
CA THR A 58 -3.69 21.63 12.89
C THR A 58 -2.79 21.59 11.66
N ALA A 59 -1.91 20.59 11.56
CA ALA A 59 -1.02 20.45 10.40
C ALA A 59 -1.82 19.96 9.19
N PRO A 60 -1.49 20.41 7.97
CA PRO A 60 -2.09 19.87 6.76
C PRO A 60 -1.83 18.36 6.70
N GLN A 61 -2.85 17.61 6.22
CA GLN A 61 -2.74 16.16 6.07
C GLN A 61 -1.61 15.85 5.09
N VAL A 62 -0.61 15.10 5.55
CA VAL A 62 0.46 14.59 4.69
C VAL A 62 -0.12 13.44 3.87
N ALA A 63 0.00 13.54 2.55
CA ALA A 63 -0.45 12.52 1.62
C ALA A 63 0.30 11.20 1.84
N SER A 64 -0.29 10.12 1.35
CA SER A 64 0.29 8.79 1.46
C SER A 64 1.62 8.68 0.71
N THR A 65 2.37 7.65 1.05
CA THR A 65 3.52 7.15 0.33
C THR A 65 3.34 5.66 0.07
N LEU A 66 3.56 5.23 -1.17
CA LEU A 66 3.64 3.81 -1.54
C LEU A 66 5.11 3.43 -1.69
N SER A 67 5.56 2.43 -0.93
CA SER A 67 6.93 1.92 -0.99
C SER A 67 6.95 0.45 -1.36
N ALA A 68 7.92 0.04 -2.18
CA ALA A 68 8.33 -1.35 -2.29
C ALA A 68 9.61 -1.55 -1.51
N LEU A 69 9.60 -2.52 -0.61
CA LEU A 69 10.71 -2.87 0.26
C LEU A 69 11.14 -4.29 -0.05
N ASP A 70 12.43 -4.57 0.01
CA ASP A 70 12.91 -5.94 0.11
C ASP A 70 12.28 -6.62 1.34
N LEU A 71 11.59 -7.73 1.10
CA LEU A 71 10.79 -8.40 2.10
C LEU A 71 11.64 -8.99 3.24
N ARG A 72 12.91 -9.33 2.99
CA ARG A 72 13.80 -9.93 4.02
C ARG A 72 14.59 -8.90 4.83
N THR A 73 14.91 -7.76 4.25
CA THR A 73 15.82 -6.76 4.84
C THR A 73 15.11 -5.45 5.17
N GLY A 74 13.96 -5.21 4.54
CA GLY A 74 13.21 -3.97 4.67
C GLY A 74 13.85 -2.80 3.92
N ALA A 75 14.88 -3.02 3.10
CA ALA A 75 15.51 -1.99 2.29
C ALA A 75 14.53 -1.46 1.23
N VAL A 76 14.51 -0.14 0.98
CA VAL A 76 13.60 0.45 -0.01
C VAL A 76 14.14 0.16 -1.41
N HIS A 77 13.35 -0.51 -2.25
CA HIS A 77 13.63 -0.64 -3.68
C HIS A 77 13.18 0.59 -4.45
N TRP A 78 11.95 1.05 -4.18
CA TRP A 78 11.42 2.30 -4.73
C TRP A 78 10.34 2.89 -3.83
N GLN A 79 10.06 4.18 -4.03
CA GLN A 79 9.05 4.92 -3.31
C GLN A 79 8.31 5.89 -4.24
N ARG A 80 7.02 6.07 -4.00
CA ARG A 80 6.16 7.07 -4.65
C ARG A 80 5.42 7.88 -3.60
N ASP A 81 5.57 9.19 -3.66
CA ASP A 81 4.88 10.14 -2.79
C ASP A 81 3.66 10.75 -3.50
N PHE A 82 2.56 10.88 -2.77
CA PHE A 82 1.30 11.47 -3.28
C PHE A 82 1.10 12.93 -2.83
N ASN A 83 2.11 13.54 -2.19
CA ASN A 83 2.06 14.89 -1.60
C ASN A 83 1.94 16.02 -2.65
N ASP A 84 2.52 15.81 -3.82
CA ASP A 84 2.62 16.82 -4.89
C ASP A 84 1.97 16.31 -6.18
N THR A 85 0.90 15.54 -6.05
CA THR A 85 0.21 14.97 -7.21
C THR A 85 -1.23 15.44 -7.24
N THR A 86 -1.73 15.70 -8.45
CA THR A 86 -3.18 15.83 -8.70
C THR A 86 -3.92 14.51 -8.48
N GLN A 87 -3.20 13.42 -8.17
CA GLN A 87 -3.77 12.11 -7.89
C GLN A 87 -4.17 12.04 -6.41
N PRO A 88 -5.36 11.53 -6.10
CA PRO A 88 -5.78 11.34 -4.74
C PRO A 88 -4.95 10.23 -4.09
N SER A 89 -4.71 10.36 -2.79
CA SER A 89 -3.97 9.34 -2.04
C SER A 89 -4.73 8.01 -2.07
N PRO A 90 -4.05 6.89 -2.37
CA PRO A 90 -4.66 5.58 -2.23
C PRO A 90 -4.88 5.28 -0.74
N THR A 91 -5.93 4.52 -0.46
CA THR A 91 -6.34 4.05 0.87
C THR A 91 -6.23 2.54 1.01
N GLN A 92 -6.11 1.79 -0.09
CA GLN A 92 -5.97 0.33 -0.07
C GLN A 92 -5.05 -0.16 -1.19
N LEU A 93 -4.33 -1.25 -0.92
CA LEU A 93 -3.57 -2.00 -1.92
C LEU A 93 -4.29 -3.30 -2.29
N LEU A 94 -4.48 -3.51 -3.59
CA LEU A 94 -4.86 -4.81 -4.17
C LEU A 94 -3.70 -5.34 -5.01
N PHE A 95 -3.61 -6.66 -5.13
CA PHE A 95 -2.59 -7.34 -5.93
C PHE A 95 -3.28 -8.26 -6.92
N ASN A 96 -2.93 -8.12 -8.20
CA ASN A 96 -3.38 -9.04 -9.24
C ASN A 96 -2.26 -9.24 -10.26
N GLY A 97 -1.78 -10.48 -10.41
CA GLY A 97 -0.84 -10.85 -11.47
C GLY A 97 0.43 -9.99 -11.57
N GLY A 98 0.93 -9.47 -10.45
CA GLY A 98 2.07 -8.56 -10.45
C GLY A 98 1.71 -7.11 -10.81
N LEU A 99 0.53 -6.64 -10.43
CA LEU A 99 0.17 -5.22 -10.40
C LEU A 99 -0.15 -4.81 -8.96
N VAL A 100 0.43 -3.69 -8.52
CA VAL A 100 0.03 -3.02 -7.27
C VAL A 100 -1.09 -2.06 -7.63
N ILE A 101 -2.27 -2.25 -7.07
CA ILE A 101 -3.44 -1.40 -7.36
C ILE A 101 -3.74 -0.54 -6.14
N GLY A 102 -3.59 0.78 -6.28
CA GLY A 102 -4.05 1.76 -5.30
C GLY A 102 -5.51 2.13 -5.54
N VAL A 103 -6.35 2.01 -4.51
CA VAL A 103 -7.77 2.43 -4.55
C VAL A 103 -7.92 3.75 -3.82
N SER A 104 -8.62 4.72 -4.39
CA SER A 104 -8.95 5.98 -3.72
C SER A 104 -10.43 6.33 -3.85
N SER A 105 -11.02 6.84 -2.76
CA SER A 105 -12.41 7.27 -2.69
C SER A 105 -12.47 8.69 -2.10
N PHE A 106 -12.89 9.66 -2.89
CA PHE A 106 -13.30 10.98 -2.39
C PHE A 106 -14.72 11.35 -2.86
N GLN A 107 -15.01 11.11 -4.14
CA GLN A 107 -16.35 11.22 -4.77
C GLN A 107 -16.53 10.20 -5.93
N THR A 108 -15.42 9.77 -6.53
CA THR A 108 -15.34 8.71 -7.56
C THR A 108 -14.29 7.68 -7.14
N THR A 109 -14.55 6.40 -7.36
CA THR A 109 -13.56 5.33 -7.11
C THR A 109 -12.53 5.34 -8.22
N SER A 110 -11.26 5.62 -7.89
CA SER A 110 -10.16 5.51 -8.84
C SER A 110 -9.25 4.34 -8.51
N LEU A 111 -8.84 3.60 -9.54
CA LEU A 111 -7.88 2.51 -9.50
C LEU A 111 -6.62 2.95 -10.24
N TYR A 112 -5.48 2.81 -9.58
CA TYR A 112 -4.17 3.10 -10.17
C TYR A 112 -3.32 1.84 -10.15
N ALA A 113 -2.84 1.43 -11.31
CA ALA A 113 -1.95 0.29 -11.42
C ALA A 113 -0.49 0.70 -11.54
N TYR A 114 0.33 0.12 -10.69
CA TYR A 114 1.76 0.32 -10.68
C TYR A 114 2.49 -1.00 -10.96
N ARG A 115 3.57 -0.89 -11.73
CA ARG A 115 4.51 -1.99 -11.94
C ARG A 115 5.27 -2.26 -10.64
N PRO A 116 5.30 -3.49 -10.12
CA PRO A 116 5.96 -3.83 -8.86
C PRO A 116 7.46 -3.58 -8.85
N SER A 117 8.13 -3.70 -10.00
CA SER A 117 9.60 -3.61 -10.07
C SER A 117 10.16 -2.21 -9.92
N ASP A 118 9.40 -1.17 -10.31
CA ASP A 118 9.90 0.21 -10.38
C ASP A 118 8.88 1.28 -9.96
N GLY A 119 7.67 0.88 -9.59
CA GLY A 119 6.62 1.81 -9.18
C GLY A 119 6.08 2.68 -10.32
N LYS A 120 6.39 2.37 -11.60
CA LYS A 120 5.86 3.09 -12.76
C LYS A 120 4.36 2.85 -12.87
N GLN A 121 3.57 3.92 -12.97
CA GLN A 121 2.16 3.81 -13.28
C GLN A 121 2.00 3.23 -14.69
N LEU A 122 1.22 2.15 -14.80
CA LEU A 122 0.92 1.48 -16.06
C LEU A 122 -0.39 1.98 -16.65
N TRP A 123 -1.42 2.11 -15.81
CA TRP A 123 -2.72 2.63 -16.19
C TRP A 123 -3.44 3.20 -14.97
N HIS A 124 -4.51 3.95 -15.21
CA HIS A 124 -5.47 4.33 -14.19
C HIS A 124 -6.88 4.29 -14.76
N PHE A 125 -7.86 4.09 -13.88
CA PHE A 125 -9.27 4.07 -14.21
C PHE A 125 -10.04 4.83 -13.14
N THR A 126 -10.96 5.69 -13.54
CA THR A 126 -11.84 6.42 -12.62
C THR A 126 -13.28 6.02 -12.92
N ALA A 127 -13.91 5.32 -11.97
CA ALA A 127 -15.33 5.03 -12.02
C ALA A 127 -16.12 6.30 -11.69
N ASN A 128 -16.95 6.76 -12.62
CA ASN A 128 -17.97 7.77 -12.36
C ASN A 128 -19.28 7.11 -11.90
N GLU A 129 -20.24 7.90 -11.39
CA GLU A 129 -21.53 7.40 -10.91
C GLU A 129 -22.27 6.50 -11.91
N ALA A 130 -22.12 6.77 -13.22
CA ALA A 130 -22.75 5.98 -14.28
C ALA A 130 -22.19 4.55 -14.38
N PHE A 131 -20.90 4.36 -14.08
CA PHE A 131 -20.25 3.04 -14.13
C PHE A 131 -20.67 2.13 -12.95
N ILE A 132 -20.89 2.70 -11.76
CA ILE A 132 -21.31 1.94 -10.57
C ILE A 132 -22.73 1.37 -10.73
N ARG A 133 -23.63 2.07 -11.44
CA ARG A 133 -25.01 1.60 -11.70
C ARG A 133 -25.11 0.43 -12.68
N LEU A 134 -24.03 0.08 -13.39
CA LEU A 134 -24.01 -1.01 -14.37
C LEU A 134 -23.48 -2.33 -13.79
N LEU A 135 -23.07 -2.35 -12.52
CA LEU A 135 -22.75 -3.60 -11.84
C LEU A 135 -24.07 -4.31 -11.49
N PRO A 136 -24.25 -5.59 -11.86
CA PRO A 136 -25.40 -6.35 -11.41
C PRO A 136 -25.38 -6.44 -9.89
N ASP A 137 -26.54 -6.30 -9.25
CA ASP A 137 -26.68 -6.48 -7.81
C ASP A 137 -26.12 -7.86 -7.41
N PRO A 138 -25.37 -7.95 -6.29
CA PRO A 138 -24.92 -9.24 -5.80
C PRO A 138 -26.15 -10.08 -5.43
N SER A 139 -26.35 -11.16 -6.19
CA SER A 139 -27.37 -12.19 -5.96
C SER A 139 -27.16 -12.94 -4.66
#